data_AF-A0A2V1D8Y2-F1
#
_entry.id   AF-A0A2V1D8Y2-F1
#
_cell.length_a   1.000
_cell.length_b   1.000
_cell.length_c   1.000
_cell.angle_alpha   90.00
_cell.angle_beta   90.00
_cell.angle_gamma   90.00
#
_symmetry.space_group_name_H-M   'P 1'
#
loop_
_entity.id
_entity.type
_entity.pdbx_description
1 polymer ?
#
loop_
_entity_poly.entity_id
_entity_poly.type
_entity_poly.pdbx_seq_one_letter_code
_entity_poly.pdbx_strand_id
1 'polypeptide(L)'
;WFTPTTMILFFVVGVVFAGSHHAYYTRLNDTIVGSATRQQWAIRFGTAFAYLAQACFVNATTMAYVQCVWGRCRARALRIGTIDAAFAVDRNILMFLRSRFPLEFRLITLLAVIFWCVHLFMQDTFKSEPD
;
A
#
# COMPACT_ATOMS: atom_id res chain seq x y z
N TRP A 1 -5.89 16.04 -14.21
CA TRP A 1 -5.50 14.99 -15.16
C TRP A 1 -4.19 14.30 -14.78
N PHE A 2 -3.13 15.01 -14.37
CA PHE A 2 -1.85 14.37 -13.98
C PHE A 2 -2.00 13.37 -12.82
N THR A 3 -2.72 13.73 -11.77
CA THR A 3 -2.87 12.90 -10.55
C THR A 3 -3.59 11.55 -10.75
N PRO A 4 -4.73 11.48 -11.48
CA PRO A 4 -5.35 10.17 -11.76
C PRO A 4 -4.49 9.29 -12.66
N THR A 5 -3.78 9.86 -13.64
CA THR A 5 -2.85 9.10 -14.50
C THR A 5 -1.69 8.52 -13.69
N THR A 6 -1.09 9.29 -12.79
CA THR A 6 -0.02 8.79 -11.92
C THR A 6 -0.50 7.72 -10.94
N MET A 7 -1.72 7.85 -10.42
CA MET A 7 -2.34 6.84 -9.54
C MET A 7 -2.53 5.50 -10.27
N ILE A 8 -3.09 5.54 -11.49
CA ILE A 8 -3.27 4.35 -12.32
C ILE A 8 -1.92 3.75 -12.70
N LEU A 9 -0.93 4.59 -13.05
CA LEU A 9 0.41 4.15 -13.35
C LEU A 9 1.04 3.39 -12.19
N PHE A 10 1.04 3.96 -10.98
CA PHE A 10 1.57 3.28 -9.80
C PHE A 10 0.82 1.98 -9.50
N PHE A 11 -0.50 1.96 -9.66
CA PHE A 11 -1.27 0.73 -9.48
C PHE A 11 -0.84 -0.36 -10.48
N VAL A 12 -0.77 -0.04 -11.77
CA VAL A 12 -0.36 -1.00 -12.82
C VAL A 12 1.07 -1.48 -12.59
N VAL A 13 2.00 -0.58 -12.29
CA VAL A 13 3.40 -0.92 -11.99
C VAL A 13 3.49 -1.83 -10.77
N GLY A 14 2.71 -1.56 -9.71
CA GLY A 14 2.63 -2.42 -8.53
C GLY A 14 2.14 -3.84 -8.86
N VAL A 15 1.11 -3.97 -9.70
CA VAL A 15 0.61 -5.28 -10.17
C VAL A 15 1.68 -6.02 -10.96
N VAL A 16 2.43 -5.33 -11.83
CA VAL A 16 3.54 -5.94 -12.60
C VAL A 16 4.64 -6.46 -11.67
N PHE A 17 5.02 -5.70 -10.63
CA PHE A 17 6.02 -6.16 -9.66
C PHE A 17 5.52 -7.34 -8.81
N ALA A 18 4.25 -7.32 -8.38
CA ALA A 18 3.66 -8.45 -7.66
C ALA A 18 3.58 -9.71 -8.54
N GLY A 19 3.20 -9.55 -9.81
CA GLY A 19 3.23 -10.64 -10.79
C GLY A 19 4.64 -11.17 -11.04
N SER A 20 5.63 -10.28 -11.16
CA SER A 20 7.05 -10.63 -11.28
C SER A 20 7.55 -11.39 -10.06
N HIS A 21 7.19 -10.96 -8.85
CA HIS A 21 7.48 -11.66 -7.61
C HIS A 21 6.93 -13.09 -7.62
N HIS A 22 5.63 -13.22 -7.93
CA HIS A 22 4.98 -14.53 -7.98
C HIS A 22 5.62 -15.43 -9.03
N ALA A 23 5.78 -14.94 -10.26
CA ALA A 23 6.42 -15.70 -11.34
C ALA A 23 7.86 -16.09 -10.99
N TYR A 24 8.64 -15.19 -10.36
CA TYR A 24 10.00 -15.47 -9.92
C TYR A 24 10.07 -16.61 -8.90
N TYR A 25 9.22 -16.57 -7.87
CA TYR A 25 9.16 -17.64 -6.88
C TYR A 25 8.59 -18.94 -7.44
N THR A 26 7.58 -18.89 -8.33
CA THR A 26 7.07 -20.09 -9.01
C THR A 26 8.14 -20.75 -9.87
N ARG A 27 9.01 -19.97 -10.53
CA ARG A 27 10.16 -20.50 -11.28
C ARG A 27 11.24 -21.10 -10.39
N LEU A 28 11.32 -20.64 -9.15
CA LEU A 28 12.26 -21.14 -8.16
C LEU A 28 11.72 -22.32 -7.36
N ASN A 29 10.39 -22.51 -7.36
CA ASN A 29 9.73 -23.64 -6.73
C ASN A 29 10.29 -24.95 -7.30
N ASP A 30 10.56 -25.91 -6.43
CA ASP A 30 11.16 -27.22 -6.75
C ASP A 30 12.57 -27.17 -7.36
N THR A 31 13.26 -26.03 -7.33
CA THR A 31 14.66 -25.94 -7.76
C THR A 31 15.62 -26.17 -6.58
N ILE A 32 16.66 -26.98 -6.80
CA ILE A 32 17.67 -27.25 -5.76
C ILE A 32 18.49 -25.97 -5.52
N VAL A 33 18.53 -25.55 -4.26
CA VAL A 33 19.34 -24.44 -3.78
C VAL A 33 20.81 -24.89 -3.75
N GLY A 34 21.47 -24.83 -4.92
CA GLY A 34 22.83 -25.35 -5.07
C GLY A 34 23.91 -24.66 -4.24
N SER A 35 23.68 -23.42 -3.78
CA SER A 35 24.59 -22.71 -2.87
C SER A 35 23.86 -21.69 -2.00
N ALA A 36 24.39 -21.42 -0.81
CA ALA A 36 23.88 -20.39 0.09
C ALA A 36 23.85 -19.00 -0.59
N THR A 37 24.86 -18.68 -1.39
CA THR A 37 24.91 -17.43 -2.16
C THR A 37 23.77 -17.34 -3.17
N ARG A 38 23.43 -18.44 -3.87
CA ARG A 38 22.30 -18.48 -4.80
C ARG A 38 20.97 -18.27 -4.06
N GLN A 39 20.82 -18.85 -2.87
CA GLN A 39 19.65 -18.66 -2.02
C GLN A 39 19.48 -17.19 -1.60
N GLN A 40 20.56 -16.57 -1.13
CA GLN A 40 20.54 -15.18 -0.69
C GLN A 40 20.18 -14.23 -1.83
N TRP A 41 20.75 -14.43 -3.02
CA TRP A 41 20.38 -13.61 -4.19
C TRP A 41 18.92 -13.81 -4.59
N ALA A 42 18.42 -15.05 -4.54
CA ALA A 42 17.01 -15.31 -4.80
C ALA A 42 16.08 -14.59 -3.81
N ILE A 43 16.41 -14.64 -2.53
CA ILE A 43 15.66 -13.91 -1.49
C ILE A 43 15.75 -12.40 -1.75
N ARG A 44 16.93 -11.85 -2.06
CA ARG A 44 17.10 -10.41 -2.34
C ARG A 44 16.24 -9.93 -3.50
N PHE A 45 16.23 -10.67 -4.62
CA PHE A 45 15.39 -10.30 -5.77
C PHE A 45 13.90 -10.42 -5.45
N GLY A 46 13.49 -11.52 -4.80
CA GLY A 46 12.13 -11.69 -4.32
C GLY A 46 11.70 -10.53 -3.43
N THR A 47 12.45 -10.27 -2.37
CA THR A 47 12.23 -9.15 -1.46
C THR A 47 12.16 -7.82 -2.21
N ALA A 48 13.11 -7.52 -3.12
CA ALA A 48 13.08 -6.27 -3.90
C ALA A 48 11.78 -6.10 -4.70
N PHE A 49 11.29 -7.15 -5.36
CA PHE A 49 10.00 -7.11 -6.07
C PHE A 49 8.82 -6.87 -5.12
N ALA A 50 8.81 -7.51 -3.95
CA ALA A 50 7.77 -7.30 -2.95
C ALA A 50 7.75 -5.86 -2.44
N TYR A 51 8.92 -5.31 -2.08
CA TYR A 51 9.07 -3.92 -1.62
C TYR A 51 8.64 -2.91 -2.68
N LEU A 52 9.01 -3.13 -3.95
CA LEU A 52 8.62 -2.25 -5.06
C LEU A 52 7.12 -2.29 -5.33
N ALA A 53 6.51 -3.48 -5.33
CA ALA A 53 5.06 -3.62 -5.47
C ALA A 53 4.33 -2.87 -4.36
N GLN A 54 4.76 -3.07 -3.11
CA GLN A 54 4.23 -2.36 -1.96
C GLN A 54 4.37 -0.85 -2.08
N ALA A 55 5.56 -0.33 -2.38
CA ALA A 55 5.79 1.10 -2.52
C ALA A 55 4.87 1.72 -3.58
N CYS A 56 4.65 1.02 -4.69
CA CYS A 56 3.73 1.45 -5.74
C CYS A 56 2.27 1.47 -5.25
N PHE A 57 1.80 0.43 -4.57
CA PHE A 57 0.43 0.40 -4.03
C PHE A 57 0.17 1.44 -2.95
N VAL A 58 1.15 1.68 -2.08
CA VAL A 58 1.11 2.75 -1.08
C VAL A 58 0.96 4.11 -1.77
N ASN A 59 1.78 4.41 -2.78
CA ASN A 59 1.70 5.68 -3.50
C ASN A 59 0.36 5.85 -4.23
N ALA A 60 -0.11 4.82 -4.94
CA ALA A 60 -1.40 4.84 -5.61
C ALA A 60 -2.55 5.10 -4.62
N THR A 61 -2.53 4.41 -3.48
CA THR A 61 -3.53 4.52 -2.43
C THR A 61 -3.54 5.90 -1.77
N THR A 62 -2.37 6.44 -1.44
CA THR A 62 -2.24 7.79 -0.86
C THR A 62 -2.72 8.86 -1.83
N MET A 63 -2.40 8.74 -3.12
CA MET A 63 -2.91 9.66 -4.15
C MET A 63 -4.44 9.59 -4.27
N ALA A 64 -5.00 8.37 -4.29
CA ALA A 64 -6.46 8.16 -4.34
C ALA A 64 -7.14 8.80 -3.12
N TYR A 65 -6.57 8.58 -1.93
CA TYR A 65 -7.03 9.15 -0.67
C TYR A 65 -7.12 10.68 -0.75
N VAL A 66 -6.03 11.34 -1.12
CA VAL A 66 -5.96 12.81 -1.20
C VAL A 66 -6.94 13.36 -2.24
N GLN A 67 -7.07 12.70 -3.39
CA GLN A 67 -8.02 13.09 -4.42
C GLN A 67 -9.47 12.97 -3.96
N CYS A 68 -9.81 11.91 -3.24
CA CYS A 68 -11.13 11.72 -2.65
C CYS A 68 -11.45 12.80 -1.62
N VAL A 69 -10.53 13.09 -0.69
CA VAL A 69 -10.71 14.15 0.31
C VAL A 69 -10.95 15.50 -0.37
N TRP A 70 -10.10 15.89 -1.31
CA TRP A 70 -10.24 17.16 -2.01
C TRP A 70 -11.49 17.23 -2.89
N GLY A 71 -11.87 16.13 -3.54
CA GLY A 71 -13.13 16.05 -4.28
C GLY A 71 -14.34 16.34 -3.40
N ARG A 72 -14.32 15.87 -2.15
CA ARG A 72 -15.39 16.11 -1.17
C ARG A 72 -15.40 17.54 -0.64
N CYS A 73 -14.24 18.10 -0.31
CA CYS A 73 -14.13 19.51 0.10
C CYS A 73 -14.68 20.46 -0.97
N ARG A 74 -14.50 20.13 -2.26
CA ARG A 74 -15.06 20.91 -3.36
C ARG A 74 -16.57 20.71 -3.55
N ALA A 75 -17.07 19.50 -3.30
CA ALA A 75 -18.48 19.17 -3.48
C ALA A 75 -19.40 19.63 -2.32
N ARG A 76 -18.86 19.74 -1.10
CA ARG A 76 -19.60 20.17 0.11
C ARG A 76 -18.71 20.98 1.05
N ALA A 77 -19.28 22.00 1.68
CA ALA A 77 -18.64 22.71 2.79
C ALA A 77 -18.48 21.75 3.98
N LEU A 78 -17.24 21.31 4.23
CA LEU A 78 -16.88 20.50 5.38
C LEU A 78 -16.43 21.38 6.54
N ARG A 79 -16.69 20.95 7.78
CA ARG A 79 -16.12 21.61 8.97
C ARG A 79 -14.60 21.42 8.97
N ILE A 80 -13.87 22.45 9.37
CA ILE A 80 -12.40 22.43 9.45
C ILE A 80 -11.90 21.24 10.29
N GLY A 81 -12.54 20.96 11.43
CA GLY A 81 -12.20 19.80 12.27
C GLY A 81 -12.40 18.43 11.59
N THR A 82 -13.26 18.33 10.58
CA THR A 82 -13.42 17.11 9.77
C THR A 82 -12.30 16.93 8.76
N ILE A 83 -11.79 18.04 8.21
CA ILE A 83 -10.63 18.04 7.31
C ILE A 83 -9.38 17.67 8.12
N ASP A 84 -9.20 18.28 9.29
CA ASP A 84 -8.08 17.98 10.19
C ASP A 84 -8.08 16.51 10.65
N ALA A 85 -9.25 15.99 11.04
CA ALA A 85 -9.41 14.58 11.39
C ALA A 85 -9.16 13.62 10.20
N ALA A 86 -9.43 14.03 8.97
CA ALA A 86 -9.12 13.22 7.80
C ALA A 86 -7.60 13.10 7.64
N PHE A 87 -6.86 14.21 7.69
CA PHE A 87 -5.40 14.16 7.58
C PHE A 87 -4.70 13.52 8.79
N ALA A 88 -5.35 13.47 9.95
CA ALA A 88 -4.87 12.76 11.14
C ALA A 88 -5.07 11.22 11.12
N VAL A 89 -5.55 10.66 9.99
CA VAL A 89 -5.73 9.20 9.80
C VAL A 89 -4.43 8.42 9.96
N ASP A 90 -3.28 9.06 9.69
CA ASP A 90 -1.95 8.50 9.95
C ASP A 90 -1.75 8.11 11.42
N ARG A 91 -2.36 8.86 12.36
CA ARG A 91 -2.19 8.67 13.81
C ARG A 91 -3.29 7.84 14.44
N ASN A 92 -4.53 7.91 13.92
CA ASN A 92 -5.65 7.24 14.57
C ASN A 92 -6.84 6.94 13.62
N ILE A 93 -6.82 5.74 13.02
CA ILE A 93 -7.84 5.29 12.06
C ILE A 93 -9.26 5.23 12.65
N LEU A 94 -9.39 5.08 13.97
CA LEU A 94 -10.67 4.99 14.67
C LEU A 94 -11.42 6.33 14.74
N MET A 95 -10.70 7.46 14.68
CA MET A 95 -11.35 8.78 14.61
C MET A 95 -12.08 8.98 13.27
N PHE A 96 -11.56 8.36 12.22
CA PHE A 96 -12.19 8.33 10.91
C PHE A 96 -13.43 7.41 10.89
N LEU A 97 -13.40 6.25 11.56
CA LEU A 97 -14.56 5.34 11.64
C LEU A 97 -15.74 5.89 12.45
N ARG A 98 -15.50 6.78 13.43
CA ARG A 98 -16.52 7.24 14.37
C ARG A 98 -17.46 8.31 13.81
N SER A 99 -17.04 9.03 12.78
CA SER A 99 -17.90 9.97 12.07
C SER A 99 -18.74 9.21 11.04
N ARG A 100 -20.06 9.42 11.01
CA ARG A 100 -21.00 8.74 10.10
C ARG A 100 -20.68 9.09 8.65
N PHE A 101 -19.69 8.42 8.07
CA PHE A 101 -19.29 8.68 6.71
C PHE A 101 -20.08 7.79 5.72
N PRO A 102 -20.47 8.34 4.55
CA PRO A 102 -21.22 7.60 3.55
C PRO A 102 -20.41 6.45 2.94
N LEU A 103 -21.09 5.52 2.26
CA LEU A 103 -20.56 4.30 1.64
C LEU A 103 -19.22 4.46 0.88
N GLU A 104 -18.98 5.63 0.32
CA GLU A 104 -17.79 5.98 -0.46
C GLU A 104 -16.53 6.16 0.41
N PHE A 105 -16.69 6.43 1.70
CA PHE A 105 -15.61 6.32 2.69
C PHE A 105 -15.24 4.87 2.98
N ARG A 106 -16.08 3.88 2.67
CA ARG A 106 -15.69 2.46 2.82
C ARG A 106 -14.51 2.11 1.93
N LEU A 107 -14.42 2.69 0.73
CA LEU A 107 -13.25 2.52 -0.15
C LEU A 107 -12.01 3.14 0.50
N ILE A 108 -12.13 4.33 1.08
CA ILE A 108 -11.04 4.99 1.79
C ILE A 108 -10.60 4.18 3.03
N THR A 109 -11.56 3.64 3.78
CA THR A 109 -11.29 2.77 4.93
C THR A 109 -10.65 1.46 4.49
N LEU A 110 -11.12 0.83 3.40
CA LEU A 110 -10.49 -0.36 2.83
C LEU A 110 -9.05 -0.09 2.40
N LEU A 111 -8.83 1.04 1.72
CA LEU A 111 -7.51 1.50 1.32
C LEU A 111 -6.59 1.76 2.53
N ALA A 112 -7.11 2.38 3.58
CA ALA A 112 -6.39 2.60 4.83
C ALA A 112 -6.08 1.28 5.55
N VAL A 113 -7.03 0.34 5.59
CA VAL A 113 -6.82 -1.01 6.16
C VAL A 113 -5.77 -1.77 5.36
N ILE A 114 -5.82 -1.72 4.02
CA ILE A 114 -4.79 -2.33 3.16
C ILE A 114 -3.42 -1.70 3.45
N PHE A 115 -3.34 -0.37 3.50
CA PHE A 115 -2.12 0.34 3.85
C PHE A 115 -1.56 -0.09 5.21
N TRP A 116 -2.42 -0.20 6.22
CA TRP A 116 -2.04 -0.65 7.56
C TRP A 116 -1.62 -2.12 7.61
N CYS A 117 -2.33 -3.02 6.94
CA CYS A 117 -1.96 -4.44 6.86
C CYS A 117 -0.60 -4.61 6.20
N VAL A 118 -0.34 -3.85 5.12
CA VAL A 118 0.93 -3.84 4.42
C VAL A 118 2.06 -3.29 5.30
N HIS A 119 1.79 -2.21 6.05
CA HIS A 119 2.78 -1.63 6.97
C HIS A 119 3.10 -2.56 8.15
N LEU A 120 2.08 -3.13 8.79
CA LEU A 120 2.24 -4.05 9.93
C LEU A 120 3.01 -5.32 9.52
N PHE A 121 2.63 -5.93 8.40
CA PHE A 121 3.29 -7.15 7.92
C PHE A 121 4.79 -6.91 7.63
N MET A 122 5.13 -5.74 7.08
CA MET A 122 6.53 -5.36 6.86
C MET A 122 7.31 -5.15 8.17
N GLN A 123 6.67 -4.54 9.17
CA GLN A 123 7.30 -4.27 10.47
C GLN A 123 7.70 -5.57 11.18
N ASP A 124 6.88 -6.61 11.06
CA ASP A 124 7.16 -7.93 11.63
C ASP A 124 8.29 -8.67 10.88
N THR A 125 8.39 -8.51 9.56
CA THR A 125 9.50 -9.08 8.78
C THR A 125 10.85 -8.44 9.10
N PHE A 126 10.88 -7.16 9.49
CA PHE A 126 12.13 -6.48 9.86
C PHE A 126 12.60 -6.82 11.29
N LYS A 127 11.67 -7.26 12.15
CA LYS A 127 11.95 -7.59 13.55
C LYS A 127 12.38 -9.04 13.77
N SER A 128 12.27 -9.87 12.72
CA SER A 128 12.55 -11.31 12.77
C SER A 128 13.91 -11.70 12.21
N GLU A 129 14.74 -10.74 11.79
CA GLU A 129 16.16 -10.99 11.51
C GLU A 129 16.89 -11.11 12.86
N PRO A 130 17.45 -12.28 13.22
CA PRO A 130 18.29 -12.39 14.41
C PRO A 130 19.66 -11.76 14.09
N ASP A 131 20.12 -10.87 14.97
CA ASP A 131 21.50 -10.34 14.99
C ASP A 131 22.56 -11.46 15.02
#